data_AF-A0A524FZY1-F1
#
_entry.id   AF-A0A524FZY1-F1
#
_cell.length_a   1.000
_cell.length_b   1.000
_cell.length_c   1.000
_cell.angle_alpha   90.00
_cell.angle_beta   90.00
_cell.angle_gamma   90.00
#
_symmetry.space_group_name_H-M   'P 1'
#
loop_
_entity.id
_entity.type
_entity.pdbx_description
1 polymer ?
#
loop_
_entity_poly.entity_id
_entity_poly.type
_entity_poly.pdbx_seq_one_letter_code
_entity_poly.pdbx_strand_id
1 'polypeptide(L)'
;GFCIKHEGKVVSIASTFTPFIDEFEIQVMTNDDSRYRRKGLATVVSAALLVYALEHGLVPQWDAANESSVKLAKKLGYTNPIKWNSFYLRPPQK
;
A
#
# COMPACT_ATOMS: atom_id res chain seq x y z
N GLY A 1 7.10 -4.82 7.58
CA GLY A 1 6.10 -5.04 6.51
C GLY A 1 5.52 -6.42 6.62
N PHE A 2 4.39 -6.67 5.96
CA PHE A 2 3.64 -7.94 6.00
C PHE A 2 3.37 -8.43 4.58
N CYS A 3 3.34 -9.74 4.38
CA CYS A 3 3.08 -10.33 3.06
C CYS A 3 2.19 -11.58 3.13
N ILE A 4 1.53 -11.87 2.01
CA ILE A 4 0.83 -13.14 1.77
C ILE A 4 1.68 -13.95 0.80
N LYS A 5 1.89 -15.22 1.14
CA LYS A 5 2.54 -16.20 0.26
C LYS A 5 1.52 -17.21 -0.26
N HIS A 6 1.64 -17.58 -1.53
CA HIS A 6 0.89 -18.67 -2.14
C HIS A 6 1.87 -19.52 -2.95
N GLU A 7 1.89 -20.84 -2.72
CA GLU A 7 2.82 -21.77 -3.39
C GLU A 7 4.29 -21.31 -3.28
N GLY A 8 4.69 -20.82 -2.09
CA GLY A 8 6.05 -20.32 -1.83
C GLY A 8 6.39 -18.95 -2.43
N LYS A 9 5.49 -18.34 -3.22
CA LYS A 9 5.70 -17.02 -3.84
C LYS A 9 5.00 -15.92 -3.05
N VAL A 10 5.62 -14.76 -2.91
CA VAL A 10 4.94 -13.56 -2.38
C VAL A 10 3.95 -13.06 -3.43
N VAL A 11 2.67 -13.00 -3.06
CA VAL A 11 1.58 -12.59 -3.96
C VAL A 11 0.95 -11.26 -3.58
N SER A 12 1.17 -10.79 -2.35
CA SER A 12 0.78 -9.46 -1.90
C SER A 12 1.66 -9.04 -0.74
N ILE A 13 1.98 -7.75 -0.66
CA ILE A 13 2.84 -7.15 0.36
C ILE A 13 2.37 -5.74 0.70
N ALA A 14 2.43 -5.41 1.98
CA ALA A 14 2.43 -4.03 2.48
C ALA A 14 3.73 -3.81 3.26
N SER A 15 4.49 -2.79 2.88
CA SER A 15 5.74 -2.43 3.54
C SER A 15 5.86 -0.92 3.66
N THR A 16 6.97 -0.48 4.24
CA THR A 16 7.42 0.90 4.18
C THR A 16 8.81 0.97 3.54
N PHE A 17 9.17 2.12 2.98
CA PHE A 17 10.49 2.39 2.41
C PHE A 17 11.32 3.29 3.32
N THR A 18 10.70 4.31 3.94
CA THR A 18 11.38 5.28 4.81
C THR A 18 10.57 5.46 6.10
N PRO A 19 11.04 4.93 7.24
CA PRO A 19 10.51 5.32 8.53
C PRO A 19 11.04 6.72 8.91
N PHE A 20 10.14 7.59 9.33
CA PHE A 20 10.43 8.76 10.15
C PHE A 20 10.49 8.33 11.63
N ILE A 21 10.63 9.29 12.55
CA ILE A 21 10.80 8.99 14.00
C ILE A 21 9.65 8.09 14.50
N ASP A 22 8.42 8.44 14.18
CA ASP A 22 7.19 7.78 14.62
C ASP A 22 6.15 7.64 13.48
N GLU A 23 6.53 7.94 12.24
CA GLU A 23 5.64 7.85 11.08
C GLU A 23 6.29 7.08 9.92
N PHE A 24 5.50 6.55 8.99
CA PHE A 24 6.05 5.96 7.78
C PHE A 24 5.07 5.97 6.62
N GLU A 25 5.58 6.00 5.39
CA GLU A 25 4.73 5.84 4.20
C GLU A 25 4.48 4.37 3.89
N ILE A 26 3.22 4.03 3.62
CA ILE A 26 2.80 2.70 3.20
C ILE A 26 3.04 2.50 1.70
N GLN A 27 3.62 1.35 1.36
CA GLN A 27 3.69 0.83 0.00
C GLN A 27 2.97 -0.50 -0.09
N VAL A 28 2.07 -0.64 -1.07
CA VAL A 28 1.30 -1.85 -1.31
C VAL A 28 1.52 -2.37 -2.71
N MET A 29 1.87 -3.64 -2.84
CA MET A 29 1.96 -4.33 -4.11
C MET A 29 1.24 -5.67 -4.04
N THR A 30 0.55 -6.02 -5.11
CA THR A 30 -0.07 -7.34 -5.29
C THR A 30 0.29 -7.82 -6.68
N ASN A 31 0.53 -9.12 -6.80
CA ASN A 31 0.93 -9.76 -8.05
C ASN A 31 -0.10 -9.47 -9.17
N ASP A 32 0.39 -9.21 -10.38
CA ASP A 32 -0.41 -8.84 -11.55
C ASP A 32 -1.22 -9.98 -12.15
N ASP A 33 -0.88 -11.23 -11.85
CA ASP A 33 -1.67 -12.38 -12.28
C ASP A 33 -3.11 -12.24 -11.77
N SER A 34 -4.05 -12.33 -12.71
CA SER A 34 -5.48 -12.25 -12.50
C SER A 34 -5.98 -13.14 -11.35
N ARG A 35 -5.33 -14.29 -11.10
CA ARG A 35 -5.68 -15.20 -10.00
C ARG A 35 -5.48 -14.58 -8.61
N TYR A 36 -4.70 -13.51 -8.47
CA TYR A 36 -4.43 -12.83 -7.20
C TYR A 36 -5.14 -11.47 -7.08
N ARG A 37 -5.68 -10.95 -8.19
CA ARG A 37 -6.41 -9.69 -8.20
C ARG A 37 -7.84 -9.86 -7.68
N ARG A 38 -8.42 -8.77 -7.17
CA ARG A 38 -9.81 -8.68 -6.67
C ARG A 38 -10.20 -9.69 -5.57
N LYS A 39 -9.23 -10.32 -4.91
CA LYS A 39 -9.45 -11.23 -3.77
C LYS A 39 -9.26 -10.60 -2.39
N GLY A 40 -9.10 -9.27 -2.33
CA GLY A 40 -8.89 -8.56 -1.07
C GLY A 40 -7.48 -8.70 -0.46
N LEU A 41 -6.52 -9.32 -1.16
CA LEU A 41 -5.17 -9.55 -0.64
C LEU A 41 -4.49 -8.25 -0.17
N ALA A 42 -4.57 -7.18 -0.97
CA ALA A 42 -4.06 -5.86 -0.63
C ALA A 42 -4.69 -5.31 0.67
N THR A 43 -6.00 -5.53 0.88
CA THR A 43 -6.67 -5.14 2.14
C THR A 43 -6.09 -5.87 3.33
N VAL A 44 -5.86 -7.18 3.21
CA VAL A 44 -5.34 -8.01 4.31
C VAL A 44 -3.93 -7.59 4.70
N VAL A 45 -3.01 -7.46 3.75
CA VAL A 45 -1.62 -7.08 4.07
C VAL A 45 -1.53 -5.66 4.61
N SER A 46 -2.31 -4.72 4.07
CA SER A 46 -2.35 -3.35 4.57
C SER A 46 -2.94 -3.30 5.98
N ALA A 47 -4.06 -3.99 6.25
CA ALA A 47 -4.65 -4.03 7.58
C ALA A 47 -3.66 -4.59 8.62
N ALA A 48 -2.91 -5.65 8.29
CA ALA A 48 -1.86 -6.17 9.17
C ALA A 48 -0.78 -5.12 9.49
N LEU A 49 -0.35 -4.35 8.49
CA LEU A 49 0.61 -3.26 8.70
C LEU A 49 0.05 -2.13 9.57
N LEU A 50 -1.21 -1.75 9.33
CA LEU A 50 -1.90 -0.71 10.10
C LEU A 50 -2.06 -1.12 11.58
N VAL A 51 -2.51 -2.35 11.84
CA VAL A 51 -2.66 -2.87 13.21
C VAL A 51 -1.32 -2.83 13.94
N TYR A 52 -0.26 -3.35 13.31
CA TYR A 52 1.09 -3.29 13.88
C TYR A 52 1.51 -1.85 14.17
N ALA A 53 1.30 -0.92 13.25
CA ALA A 53 1.66 0.49 13.43
C ALA A 53 0.95 1.10 14.65
N LEU A 54 -0.37 0.95 14.72
CA LEU A 54 -1.19 1.51 15.79
C LEU A 54 -0.83 0.92 17.17
N GLU A 55 -0.54 -0.38 17.24
CA GLU A 55 -0.10 -1.05 18.48
C GLU A 55 1.26 -0.54 18.98
N HIS A 56 2.11 -0.02 18.07
CA HIS A 56 3.44 0.48 18.39
C HIS A 56 3.53 2.01 18.43
N GLY A 57 2.38 2.70 18.40
CA GLY A 57 2.33 4.16 18.43
C GLY A 57 2.90 4.82 17.17
N LEU A 58 2.93 4.11 16.04
CA LEU A 58 3.39 4.61 14.76
C LEU A 58 2.22 5.17 13.94
N VAL A 59 2.48 6.22 13.16
CA VAL A 59 1.52 6.83 12.23
C VAL A 59 1.76 6.32 10.81
N PRO A 60 0.89 5.45 10.28
CA PRO A 60 0.99 4.99 8.90
C PRO A 60 0.41 6.03 7.94
N GLN A 61 1.26 6.74 7.21
CA GLN A 61 0.88 7.68 6.16
C GLN A 61 0.51 6.95 4.86
N TRP A 62 -0.51 7.45 4.16
CA TRP A 62 -0.99 6.85 2.90
C TRP A 62 -1.07 7.88 1.79
N ASP A 63 -0.02 7.94 0.97
CA ASP A 63 -0.03 8.69 -0.28
C ASP A 63 -0.52 7.80 -1.44
N ALA A 64 -1.73 8.08 -1.92
CA ALA A 64 -2.41 7.20 -2.85
C ALA A 64 -2.06 7.54 -4.31
N ALA A 65 -1.17 6.75 -4.92
CA ALA A 65 -0.73 6.94 -6.30
C ALA A 65 -1.83 6.86 -7.39
N ASN A 66 -3.01 6.32 -7.08
CA ASN A 66 -4.13 6.21 -8.03
C ASN A 66 -5.47 5.95 -7.32
N GLU A 67 -6.58 6.05 -8.07
CA GLU A 67 -7.95 5.87 -7.55
C GLU A 67 -8.19 4.48 -6.91
N SER A 68 -7.49 3.43 -7.35
CA SER A 68 -7.59 2.12 -6.69
C SER A 68 -6.94 2.13 -5.31
N SER A 69 -5.81 2.81 -5.17
CA SER A 69 -5.16 3.05 -3.87
C SER A 69 -6.04 3.92 -2.96
N VAL A 70 -6.69 4.97 -3.48
CA VAL A 70 -7.64 5.80 -2.71
C VAL A 70 -8.79 4.94 -2.15
N LYS A 71 -9.36 4.05 -2.97
CA LYS A 71 -10.45 3.15 -2.53
C LYS A 71 -9.97 2.19 -1.43
N LEU A 72 -8.75 1.68 -1.54
CA LEU A 72 -8.17 0.82 -0.52
C LEU A 72 -7.94 1.57 0.80
N ALA A 73 -7.36 2.77 0.74
CA ALA A 73 -7.15 3.63 1.91
C ALA A 73 -8.48 3.95 2.62
N LYS A 74 -9.49 4.39 1.87
CA LYS A 74 -10.83 4.67 2.42
C LYS A 74 -11.46 3.45 3.10
N LYS A 75 -11.32 2.26 2.50
CA LYS A 75 -11.81 1.02 3.10
C LYS A 75 -11.15 0.71 4.44
N LEU A 76 -9.91 1.17 4.65
CA LEU A 76 -9.11 0.96 5.85
C LEU A 76 -9.23 2.11 6.87
N GLY A 77 -10.12 3.08 6.63
CA GLY A 77 -10.44 4.14 7.59
C GLY A 77 -9.80 5.51 7.30
N TYR A 78 -8.99 5.64 6.24
CA TYR A 78 -8.46 6.96 5.84
C TYR A 78 -9.58 7.85 5.25
N THR A 79 -9.51 9.15 5.54
CA THR A 79 -10.51 10.15 5.13
C THR A 79 -9.87 11.34 4.42
N ASN A 80 -10.70 12.18 3.79
CA ASN A 80 -10.30 13.48 3.24
C ASN A 80 -9.12 13.44 2.23
N PRO A 81 -9.18 12.64 1.15
CA PRO A 81 -8.11 12.63 0.16
C PRO A 81 -7.98 13.99 -0.51
N ILE A 82 -6.77 14.54 -0.51
CA ILE A 82 -6.42 15.77 -1.24
C ILE A 82 -5.77 15.35 -2.57
N LYS A 83 -6.32 15.84 -3.68
CA LYS A 83 -5.79 15.54 -5.02
C LYS A 83 -4.67 16.52 -5.38
N TRP A 84 -3.61 16.00 -5.97
CA TRP A 84 -2.48 16.78 -6.45
C TRP A 84 -1.92 16.16 -7.74
N ASN A 85 -1.17 16.94 -8.52
CA ASN A 85 -0.58 16.48 -9.78
C ASN A 85 0.84 15.97 -9.55
N SER A 86 1.10 14.72 -9.94
CA SER A 86 2.45 14.14 -9.99
C SER A 86 2.96 14.10 -11.43
N PHE A 87 4.24 14.38 -11.64
CA PHE A 87 4.89 14.29 -12.95
C PHE A 87 6.04 13.28 -12.88
N TYR A 88 6.29 12.57 -13.97
CA TYR A 88 7.46 11.72 -14.12
C TYR A 88 8.15 12.03 -15.44
N LEU A 89 9.48 11.90 -15.48
CA LEU A 89 10.23 12.06 -16.71
C LEU A 89 9.87 10.91 -17.64
N ARG A 90 9.33 11.22 -18.82
CA ARG A 90 9.16 10.22 -19.88
C ARG A 90 10.54 9.87 -20.43
N PRO A 91 11.01 8.61 -20.30
CA PRO A 91 12.29 8.23 -20.87
C PRO A 91 12.24 8.39 -22.40
N PRO A 92 13.37 8.75 -23.05
CA PRO A 92 13.42 8.92 -24.50
C PRO A 92 12.97 7.63 -25.20
N GLN A 93 12.09 7.78 -26.20
CA GLN A 93 11.68 6.68 -27.07
C GLN A 93 12.90 6.29 -27.92
N LYS A 94 13.30 5.01 -27.87
CA LYS A 94 14.31 4.45 -28.77
C LYS A 94 13.73 4.26 -30.16
#